data_AF-A0A3C1KIK5-F1
#
_entry.id   AF-A0A3C1KIK5-F1
#
_cell.length_a   1.000
_cell.length_b   1.000
_cell.length_c   1.000
_cell.angle_alpha   90.00
_cell.angle_beta   90.00
_cell.angle_gamma   90.00
#
_symmetry.space_group_name_H-M   'P 1'
#
loop_
_entity.id
_entity.type
_entity.pdbx_description
1 polymer ?
#
loop_
_entity_poly.entity_id
_entity_poly.type
_entity_poly.pdbx_seq_one_letter_code
_entity_poly.pdbx_strand_id
1 'polypeptide(L)' 'MEAIYEFEVQDMPVSVAVDSRGVSVHETGPRIWQAKIEEQALELI' A
#
# COMPACT_ATOMS: atom_id res chain seq x y z
N MET A 1 -14.76 -23.52 10.05
CA MET A 1 -14.35 -23.03 11.37
C MET A 1 -14.32 -21.50 11.29
N GLU A 2 -15.50 -20.90 11.06
CA GLU A 2 -15.65 -19.47 10.84
C GLU A 2 -16.85 -19.02 11.67
N ALA A 3 -16.58 -18.60 12.91
CA ALA A 3 -17.54 -17.86 13.70
C ALA A 3 -17.16 -16.38 13.61
N ILE A 4 -18.16 -15.51 13.64
CA ILE A 4 -17.94 -14.07 13.76
C ILE A 4 -17.65 -13.78 15.23
N TYR A 5 -16.58 -13.05 15.49
CA TYR A 5 -16.18 -12.63 16.83
C TYR A 5 -16.24 -11.11 16.93
N GLU A 6 -16.77 -10.64 18.06
CA GLU A 6 -16.80 -9.23 18.42
C GLU A 6 -15.73 -8.97 19.48
N PHE A 7 -14.97 -7.90 19.30
CA PHE A 7 -13.93 -7.49 20.24
C PHE A 7 -14.06 -5.99 20.50
N GLU A 8 -14.03 -5.61 21.78
CA GLU A 8 -13.74 -4.23 22.17
C GLU A 8 -12.22 -4.08 22.22
N VAL A 9 -11.72 -3.09 21.48
CA VAL A 9 -10.28 -2.86 21.34
C VAL A 9 -9.94 -1.50 21.95
N GLN A 10 -8.96 -1.49 22.84
CA GLN A 10 -8.39 -0.27 23.42
C GLN A 10 -6.93 -0.13 23.02
N ASP A 11 -6.49 1.09 22.73
CA ASP A 11 -5.09 1.42 22.43
C ASP A 11 -4.43 0.56 21.34
N MET A 12 -5.12 0.40 20.20
CA MET A 12 -4.58 -0.30 19.03
C MET A 12 -3.90 0.69 18.08
N PRO A 13 -2.57 0.87 18.15
CA PRO A 13 -1.88 1.76 17.23
C PRO A 13 -1.97 1.21 15.81
N VAL A 14 -2.44 2.06 14.89
CA VAL A 14 -2.46 1.77 13.45
C VAL A 14 -1.59 2.75 12.72
N SER A 15 -0.99 2.29 11.61
CA SER A 15 -0.24 3.15 10.70
C SER A 15 -1.11 3.51 9.50
N VAL A 16 -1.06 4.76 9.06
CA VAL A 16 -1.80 5.24 7.89
C VAL A 16 -0.84 5.37 6.72
N ALA A 17 -1.19 4.74 5.60
CA ALA A 17 -0.34 4.67 4.41
C ALA A 17 -0.77 5.70 3.34
N VAL A 18 -0.68 6.99 3.69
CA VAL A 18 -1.06 8.12 2.82
C VAL A 18 -0.02 9.26 2.84
N ASP A 19 -0.01 10.10 1.80
CA ASP A 19 0.79 11.34 1.77
C ASP A 19 0.11 12.50 2.53
N SER A 20 0.77 13.67 2.58
CA SER A 20 0.24 14.86 3.28
C SER A 20 -1.04 15.45 2.66
N ARG A 21 -1.43 14.99 1.47
CA ARG A 21 -2.67 15.35 0.77
C ARG A 21 -3.72 14.23 0.86
N GLY A 22 -3.42 13.14 1.55
CA GLY A 22 -4.31 11.99 1.72
C GLY A 22 -4.28 10.97 0.57
N VAL A 23 -3.28 11.01 -0.32
CA VAL A 23 -3.19 10.05 -1.43
C VAL A 23 -2.67 8.71 -0.94
N SER A 24 -3.38 7.62 -1.25
CA SER A 24 -3.01 6.26 -0.85
C SER A 24 -1.74 5.76 -1.55
N VAL A 25 -0.81 5.20 -0.76
CA VAL A 25 0.39 4.54 -1.32
C VAL A 25 0.05 3.26 -2.08
N HIS A 26 -1.09 2.63 -1.78
CA HIS A 26 -1.55 1.44 -2.50
C HIS A 26 -2.02 1.76 -3.92
N GLU A 27 -2.28 3.02 -4.23
CA GLU A 27 -2.58 3.48 -5.60
C GLU A 27 -1.32 3.98 -6.31
N THR A 28 -0.47 4.74 -5.61
CA THR A 28 0.71 5.37 -6.21
C THR A 28 1.89 4.41 -6.34
N GLY A 29 2.09 3.51 -5.38
CA GLY A 29 3.17 2.53 -5.35
C GLY A 29 3.22 1.64 -6.59
N PRO A 30 2.13 0.94 -6.97
CA PRO A 30 2.12 0.09 -8.15
C PRO A 30 2.47 0.86 -9.44
N ARG A 31 1.94 2.07 -9.60
CA ARG A 31 2.22 2.92 -10.77
C ARG A 31 3.69 3.32 -10.86
N ILE A 32 4.30 3.70 -9.74
CA ILE A 32 5.71 4.08 -9.69
C ILE A 32 6.59 2.89 -10.06
N TRP A 33 6.32 1.71 -9.49
CA TRP A 33 7.11 0.52 -9.78
C TRP A 33 6.93 0.01 -11.20
N GLN A 34 5.72 0.08 -11.75
CA GLN A 34 5.47 -0.24 -13.15
C GLN A 34 6.38 0.60 -14.07
N ALA A 35 6.38 1.93 -13.90
CA ALA A 35 7.21 2.81 -14.72
C ALA A 35 8.71 2.54 -14.57
N LYS A 36 9.19 2.29 -13.34
CA LYS A 36 10.61 1.95 -13.09
C LYS A 36 11.03 0.64 -13.75
N ILE A 37 10.16 -0.38 -13.70
CA ILE A 37 10.43 -1.69 -14.30
C ILE A 37 10.46 -1.55 -15.83
N GLU A 38 9.54 -0.78 -16.41
CA GLU A 38 9.53 -0.48 -17.86
C GLU A 38 10.81 0.25 -18.30
N GLU A 39 11.28 1.23 -17.54
CA GLU A 39 12.54 1.95 -17.80
C GLU A 39 13.76 1.00 -17.76
N GLN A 40 13.87 0.15 -16.74
CA GLN A 40 14.96 -0.83 -16.63
C GLN A 40 14.93 -1.89 -17.74
N ALA A 41 13.75 -2.26 -18.24
CA ALA A 41 13.63 -3.20 -19.35
C ALA A 41 14.23 -2.65 -20.67
N LEU A 42 14.33 -1.31 -20.81
CA LEU A 42 14.92 -0.67 -21.99
C LEU A 42 16.45 -0.61 -21.95
N GLU A 43 17.08 -0.78 -20.79
CA GLU A 43 18.54 -0.73 -20.61
C GLU A 43 19.24 -2.07 -20.87
N LEU A 44 18.52 -3.15 -21.13
CA LEU A 44 19.07 -4.50 -21.39
C LEU A 44 19.42 -4.77 -22.87
N ILE A 45 19.79 -3.75 -23.64
CA ILE A 45 20.20 -3.88 -25.06
C ILE A 45 21.71 -3.76 -25.22
#